data_AF-A0A6J5C0N7-F1
#
_entry.id   AF-A0A6J5C0N7-F1
#
_cell.length_a   1.000
_cell.length_b   1.000
_cell.length_c   1.000
_cell.angle_alpha   90.00
_cell.angle_beta   90.00
_cell.angle_gamma   90.00
#
_symmetry.space_group_name_H-M   'P 1'
#
loop_
_entity.id
_entity.type
_entity.pdbx_description
1 polymer ?
#
loop_
_entity_poly.entity_id
_entity_poly.type
_entity_poly.pdbx_seq_one_letter_code
_entity_poly.pdbx_strand_id
1 'polypeptide(L)'
;MIFAPSLVWLTAALLFLAPAVNLVWRGGTGYCFFAIFALALGAAVANRRMPGYFSGLRTYRWFTVGMLAFVVGIGVQQLLFGYWLPRQFDALSRFVLALPIFLLLRQLPSRHLRMIGWGCAAGALAVGVWALVDQPAGGWTDANRLNNSYTNAIPFGDTALLLAFLSVFTLGWDGPRDWRVAGVRLLALAAGGYASYLSGTRGGWLAVPVFVVLLGMQYQWFGHKKRLLVATVAILIAAGVLLSTERIHKRISEATTDFSMLHQGEDYTSVGLRLQLWNASRLIFTHHPVYGVGKGHLVDELGVMAKHGEVKSEIVNERAHSDFFSTLAEMGGIGVACLLLFYYGCSVYFWRYRRSGDATIRAASYAGLAVATSTVIFGLTIDVLVPIMVTVLLALLVATFLAVIDARQRELREAGTGSSEATDAVRMSVRMSVRDSARK
;
A
#
# COMPACT_ATOMS: atom_id res chain seq x y z
N MET A 1 -7.68 25.87 12.54
CA MET A 1 -8.65 24.83 12.98
C MET A 1 -7.96 23.95 14.00
N ILE A 2 -8.41 24.00 15.25
CA ILE A 2 -7.96 23.06 16.28
C ILE A 2 -9.12 22.10 16.47
N PHE A 3 -9.04 20.92 15.84
CA PHE A 3 -9.98 19.85 16.17
C PHE A 3 -9.93 19.56 17.66
N ALA A 4 -11.07 19.20 18.25
CA ALA A 4 -11.12 18.81 19.65
C ALA A 4 -10.05 17.72 19.93
N PRO A 5 -9.29 17.79 21.04
CA PRO A 5 -8.26 16.81 21.34
C PRO A 5 -8.76 15.37 21.30
N SER A 6 -10.01 15.13 21.71
CA SER A 6 -10.69 13.83 21.64
C SER A 6 -10.75 13.26 20.21
N LEU A 7 -11.05 14.09 19.20
CA LEU A 7 -11.09 13.67 17.80
C LEU A 7 -9.69 13.28 17.29
N VAL A 8 -8.67 14.04 17.68
CA VAL A 8 -7.28 13.78 17.29
C VAL A 8 -6.83 12.42 17.84
N TRP A 9 -7.06 12.17 19.13
CA TRP A 9 -6.71 10.91 19.78
C TRP A 9 -7.52 9.73 19.26
N LEU A 10 -8.82 9.89 19.03
CA LEU A 10 -9.66 8.86 18.42
C LEU A 10 -9.15 8.49 17.03
N THR A 11 -8.83 9.49 16.20
CA THR A 11 -8.28 9.24 14.86
C THR A 11 -6.93 8.52 14.93
N ALA A 12 -6.06 8.92 15.87
CA ALA A 12 -4.77 8.27 16.07
C ALA A 12 -4.92 6.79 16.50
N ALA A 13 -5.87 6.50 17.39
CA ALA A 13 -6.20 5.14 17.82
C ALA A 13 -6.74 4.29 16.66
N LEU A 14 -7.63 4.85 15.83
CA LEU A 14 -8.16 4.16 14.65
C LEU A 14 -7.07 3.91 13.59
N LEU A 15 -6.14 4.85 13.39
CA LEU A 15 -4.98 4.67 12.50
C LEU A 15 -4.00 3.61 13.00
N PHE A 16 -3.87 3.44 14.31
CA PHE A 16 -3.12 2.33 14.90
C PHE A 16 -3.85 1.00 14.71
N LEU A 17 -5.13 0.94 15.08
CA LEU A 17 -5.92 -0.29 15.07
C LEU A 17 -6.09 -0.83 13.66
N ALA A 18 -6.34 0.02 12.66
CA ALA A 18 -6.66 -0.39 11.29
C ALA A 18 -5.67 -1.42 10.69
N PRO A 19 -4.35 -1.15 10.61
CA PRO A 19 -3.36 -2.15 10.20
C PRO A 19 -3.13 -3.24 11.25
N ALA A 20 -3.24 -2.93 12.55
CA ALA A 20 -2.96 -3.89 13.62
C ALA A 20 -3.90 -5.10 13.62
N VAL A 21 -5.18 -4.88 13.28
CA VAL A 21 -6.21 -5.92 13.25
C VAL A 21 -6.47 -6.50 11.87
N ASN A 22 -5.78 -6.03 10.81
CA ASN A 22 -6.13 -6.32 9.41
C ASN A 22 -6.20 -7.81 9.07
N LEU A 23 -5.18 -8.55 9.51
CA LEU A 23 -5.06 -9.98 9.25
C LEU A 23 -5.57 -10.83 10.42
N VAL A 24 -5.93 -10.19 11.54
CA VAL A 24 -6.35 -10.89 12.77
C VAL A 24 -7.87 -10.91 12.92
N TRP A 25 -8.56 -9.84 12.51
CA TRP A 25 -10.00 -9.67 12.71
C TRP A 25 -10.72 -9.36 11.41
N ARG A 26 -11.64 -10.24 11.01
CA ARG A 26 -12.48 -10.07 9.81
C ARG A 26 -13.22 -8.73 9.86
N GLY A 27 -12.91 -7.85 8.90
CA GLY A 27 -13.52 -6.54 8.77
C GLY A 27 -12.94 -5.45 9.69
N GLY A 28 -11.99 -5.76 10.57
CA GLY A 28 -11.45 -4.82 11.56
C GLY A 28 -10.88 -3.53 10.96
N THR A 29 -10.07 -3.64 9.89
CA THR A 29 -9.60 -2.45 9.14
C THR A 29 -10.74 -1.69 8.49
N GLY A 30 -11.76 -2.40 7.99
CA GLY A 30 -12.97 -1.82 7.41
C GLY A 30 -13.75 -0.97 8.42
N TYR A 31 -13.95 -1.48 9.64
CA TYR A 31 -14.60 -0.72 10.71
C TYR A 31 -13.81 0.55 11.07
N CYS A 32 -12.49 0.43 11.22
CA CYS A 32 -11.64 1.59 11.49
C CYS A 32 -11.67 2.60 10.35
N PHE A 33 -11.58 2.14 9.11
CA PHE A 33 -11.65 2.97 7.90
C PHE A 33 -12.97 3.73 7.83
N PHE A 34 -14.10 3.06 8.02
CA PHE A 34 -15.41 3.69 7.96
C PHE A 34 -15.68 4.63 9.14
N ALA A 35 -15.13 4.35 10.33
CA ALA A 35 -15.17 5.28 11.44
C ALA A 35 -14.40 6.57 11.13
N ILE A 36 -13.17 6.46 10.59
CA ILE A 36 -12.40 7.63 10.14
C ILE A 36 -13.14 8.37 9.00
N PHE A 37 -13.75 7.64 8.08
CA PHE A 37 -14.55 8.21 7.00
C PHE A 37 -15.76 9.01 7.53
N ALA A 38 -16.48 8.48 8.53
CA ALA A 38 -17.60 9.19 9.16
C ALA A 38 -17.13 10.48 9.83
N LEU A 39 -16.00 10.44 10.55
CA LEU A 39 -15.36 11.64 11.10
C LEU A 39 -14.97 12.63 10.00
N ALA A 40 -14.47 12.12 8.87
CA ALA A 40 -14.06 12.95 7.74
C ALA A 40 -15.25 13.63 7.06
N LEU A 41 -16.39 12.96 6.92
CA LEU A 41 -17.63 13.57 6.44
C LEU A 41 -18.12 14.67 7.39
N GLY A 42 -18.14 14.40 8.70
CA GLY A 42 -18.48 15.40 9.71
C GLY A 42 -17.57 16.63 9.63
N ALA A 43 -16.26 16.42 9.49
CA ALA A 43 -15.29 17.50 9.32
C ALA A 43 -15.47 18.26 8.00
N ALA A 44 -15.79 17.58 6.89
CA ALA A 44 -16.03 18.21 5.61
C ALA A 44 -17.30 19.08 5.64
N VAL A 45 -18.36 18.63 6.30
CA VAL A 45 -19.60 19.40 6.48
C VAL A 45 -19.37 20.60 7.40
N ALA A 46 -18.71 20.40 8.55
CA ALA A 46 -18.43 21.48 9.50
C ALA A 46 -17.55 22.58 8.89
N ASN A 47 -16.58 22.19 8.05
CA ASN A 47 -15.60 23.13 7.48
C ASN A 47 -15.88 23.48 6.02
N ARG A 48 -17.08 23.19 5.49
CA ARG A 48 -17.41 23.44 4.07
C ARG A 48 -17.30 24.90 3.64
N ARG A 49 -17.45 25.83 4.59
CA ARG A 49 -17.34 27.28 4.38
C ARG A 49 -15.93 27.81 4.59
N MET A 50 -15.02 27.00 5.13
CA MET A 50 -13.65 27.45 5.37
C MET A 50 -12.87 27.54 4.05
N PRO A 51 -12.33 28.71 3.70
CA PRO A 51 -11.54 28.88 2.49
C PRO A 51 -10.36 27.90 2.48
N GLY A 52 -10.22 27.18 1.37
CA GLY A 52 -9.09 26.28 1.17
C GLY A 52 -9.20 24.89 1.82
N TYR A 53 -10.28 24.53 2.51
CA TYR A 53 -10.45 23.16 3.06
C TYR A 53 -10.27 22.08 1.97
N PHE A 54 -10.97 22.24 0.84
CA PHE A 54 -10.91 21.31 -0.30
C PHE A 54 -9.73 21.55 -1.24
N SER A 55 -8.90 22.59 -0.99
CA SER A 55 -7.76 22.91 -1.85
C SER A 55 -6.78 21.75 -1.96
N GLY A 56 -6.74 20.89 -0.93
CA GLY A 56 -5.90 19.72 -0.92
C GLY A 56 -6.10 18.77 -2.08
N LEU A 57 -7.33 18.61 -2.58
CA LEU A 57 -7.61 17.78 -3.75
C LEU A 57 -7.02 18.37 -5.04
N ARG A 58 -6.97 19.72 -5.13
CA ARG A 58 -6.31 20.40 -6.26
C ARG A 58 -4.80 20.38 -6.13
N THR A 59 -4.27 20.65 -4.93
CA THR A 59 -2.83 20.59 -4.63
C THR A 59 -2.27 19.20 -4.96
N TYR A 60 -3.03 18.16 -4.63
CA TYR A 60 -2.68 16.77 -4.89
C TYR A 60 -3.49 16.16 -6.05
N ARG A 61 -3.70 16.92 -7.15
CA ARG A 61 -4.57 16.51 -8.28
C ARG A 61 -4.35 15.10 -8.81
N TRP A 62 -3.10 14.66 -8.97
CA TRP A 62 -2.80 13.31 -9.47
C TRP A 62 -3.23 12.20 -8.52
N PHE A 63 -3.14 12.43 -7.20
CA PHE A 63 -3.69 11.51 -6.20
C PHE A 63 -5.21 11.47 -6.32
N THR A 64 -5.86 12.64 -6.44
CA THR A 64 -7.32 12.72 -6.63
C THR A 64 -7.79 12.03 -7.91
N VAL A 65 -7.15 12.27 -9.04
CA VAL A 65 -7.45 11.60 -10.32
C VAL A 65 -7.22 10.09 -10.19
N GLY A 66 -6.10 9.66 -9.60
CA GLY A 66 -5.81 8.24 -9.39
C GLY A 66 -6.85 7.53 -8.53
N MET A 67 -7.32 8.15 -7.44
CA MET A 67 -8.37 7.58 -6.58
C MET A 67 -9.74 7.48 -7.27
N LEU A 68 -10.03 8.35 -8.24
CA LEU A 68 -11.31 8.39 -8.97
C LEU A 68 -11.30 7.51 -10.24
N ALA A 69 -10.12 7.27 -10.83
CA ALA A 69 -9.97 6.73 -12.17
C ALA A 69 -10.77 5.44 -12.41
N PHE A 70 -10.68 4.48 -11.51
CA PHE A 70 -11.37 3.20 -11.65
C PHE A 70 -12.89 3.30 -11.47
N VAL A 71 -13.36 4.03 -10.46
CA VAL A 71 -14.81 4.17 -10.21
C VAL A 71 -15.48 4.91 -11.37
N VAL A 72 -14.85 5.96 -11.88
CA VAL A 72 -15.36 6.66 -13.06
C VAL A 72 -15.29 5.76 -14.30
N GLY A 73 -14.17 5.06 -14.52
CA GLY A 73 -13.99 4.17 -15.67
C GLY A 73 -15.02 3.04 -15.72
N ILE A 74 -15.25 2.35 -14.60
CA ILE A 74 -16.27 1.30 -14.48
C ILE A 74 -17.67 1.89 -14.65
N GLY A 75 -17.94 3.06 -14.04
CA GLY A 75 -19.23 3.75 -14.20
C GLY A 75 -19.56 4.06 -15.65
N VAL A 76 -18.62 4.67 -16.37
CA VAL A 76 -18.78 4.99 -17.80
C VAL A 76 -18.95 3.72 -18.63
N GLN A 77 -18.13 2.69 -18.40
CA GLN A 77 -18.24 1.42 -19.11
C GLN A 77 -19.60 0.75 -18.93
N GLN A 78 -20.06 0.60 -17.68
CA GLN A 78 -21.34 -0.03 -17.36
C GLN A 78 -22.52 0.73 -17.99
N LEU A 79 -22.48 2.07 -17.97
CA LEU A 79 -23.47 2.91 -18.64
C LEU A 79 -23.48 2.71 -20.17
N LEU A 80 -22.31 2.63 -20.80
CA LEU A 80 -22.20 2.43 -22.25
C LEU A 80 -22.69 1.05 -22.69
N PHE A 81 -22.44 0.01 -21.90
CA PHE A 81 -22.85 -1.36 -22.21
C PHE A 81 -24.27 -1.68 -21.70
N GLY A 82 -24.93 -0.77 -20.99
CA GLY A 82 -26.31 -0.93 -20.54
C GLY A 82 -26.52 -1.99 -19.46
N TYR A 83 -25.51 -2.29 -18.64
CA TYR A 83 -25.62 -3.22 -17.52
C TYR A 83 -25.28 -2.54 -16.20
N TRP A 84 -25.68 -3.16 -15.08
CA TRP A 84 -25.42 -2.62 -13.75
C TRP A 84 -24.95 -3.72 -12.81
N LEU A 85 -23.68 -3.64 -12.42
CA LEU A 85 -23.02 -4.60 -11.53
C LEU A 85 -22.36 -3.87 -10.35
N PRO A 86 -23.13 -3.48 -9.31
CA PRO A 86 -22.65 -2.72 -8.15
C PRO A 86 -21.44 -3.33 -7.44
N ARG A 87 -21.38 -4.66 -7.40
CA ARG A 87 -20.32 -5.40 -6.69
C ARG A 87 -18.93 -5.07 -7.24
N GLN A 88 -18.81 -4.68 -8.51
CA GLN A 88 -17.53 -4.30 -9.12
C GLN A 88 -16.99 -2.96 -8.60
N PHE A 89 -17.83 -2.13 -7.98
CA PHE A 89 -17.42 -0.88 -7.36
C PHE A 89 -16.95 -1.04 -5.92
N ASP A 90 -17.34 -2.10 -5.20
CA ASP A 90 -17.16 -2.18 -3.74
C ASP A 90 -15.69 -2.01 -3.31
N ALA A 91 -14.80 -2.87 -3.82
CA ALA A 91 -13.38 -2.81 -3.47
C ALA A 91 -12.68 -1.52 -3.94
N LEU A 92 -13.04 -1.02 -5.12
CA LEU A 92 -12.38 0.14 -5.75
C LEU A 92 -12.92 1.48 -5.22
N SER A 93 -14.17 1.52 -4.75
CA SER A 93 -14.78 2.70 -4.11
C SER A 93 -14.00 3.15 -2.88
N ARG A 94 -13.29 2.24 -2.21
CA ARG A 94 -12.45 2.53 -1.04
C ARG A 94 -11.39 3.59 -1.32
N PHE A 95 -10.88 3.64 -2.54
CA PHE A 95 -9.93 4.68 -2.95
C PHE A 95 -10.61 6.06 -3.08
N VAL A 96 -11.85 6.12 -3.59
CA VAL A 96 -12.63 7.37 -3.61
C VAL A 96 -12.96 7.85 -2.19
N LEU A 97 -13.36 6.92 -1.31
CA LEU A 97 -13.64 7.23 0.10
C LEU A 97 -12.39 7.67 0.87
N ALA A 98 -11.19 7.36 0.36
CA ALA A 98 -9.93 7.85 0.92
C ALA A 98 -9.73 9.37 0.72
N LEU A 99 -10.44 10.01 -0.21
CA LEU A 99 -10.30 11.45 -0.49
C LEU A 99 -10.81 12.31 0.68
N PRO A 100 -12.03 12.12 1.23
CA PRO A 100 -12.43 12.80 2.47
C PRO A 100 -11.52 12.46 3.64
N ILE A 101 -11.09 11.20 3.78
CA ILE A 101 -10.14 10.79 4.83
C ILE A 101 -8.86 11.62 4.74
N PHE A 102 -8.26 11.72 3.55
CA PHE A 102 -7.07 12.53 3.32
C PHE A 102 -7.30 14.00 3.73
N LEU A 103 -8.45 14.59 3.38
CA LEU A 103 -8.79 15.98 3.74
C LEU A 103 -8.90 16.19 5.25
N LEU A 104 -9.44 15.23 5.99
CA LEU A 104 -9.42 15.25 7.47
C LEU A 104 -7.99 15.13 7.99
N LEU A 105 -7.28 14.06 7.60
CA LEU A 105 -6.00 13.70 8.18
C LEU A 105 -4.94 14.79 7.99
N ARG A 106 -4.88 15.43 6.82
CA ARG A 106 -3.91 16.50 6.53
C ARG A 106 -4.01 17.71 7.48
N GLN A 107 -5.14 17.85 8.18
CA GLN A 107 -5.39 18.94 9.11
C GLN A 107 -5.01 18.62 10.54
N LEU A 108 -4.80 17.34 10.84
CA LEU A 108 -4.33 16.89 12.14
C LEU A 108 -2.82 17.09 12.27
N PRO A 109 -2.28 17.19 13.50
CA PRO A 109 -0.84 17.24 13.71
C PRO A 109 -0.17 15.95 13.23
N SER A 110 0.90 16.09 12.46
CA SER A 110 1.66 14.98 11.84
C SER A 110 2.08 13.93 12.86
N ARG A 111 2.39 14.35 14.09
CA ARG A 111 2.81 13.47 15.18
C ARG A 111 1.85 12.33 15.50
N HIS A 112 0.53 12.58 15.38
CA HIS A 112 -0.50 11.58 15.70
C HIS A 112 -0.75 10.64 14.53
N LEU A 113 -0.61 11.13 13.30
CA LEU A 113 -0.75 10.31 12.09
C LEU A 113 0.34 9.22 12.02
N ARG A 114 1.51 9.44 12.63
CA ARG A 114 2.59 8.45 12.74
C ARG A 114 2.19 7.16 13.46
N MET A 115 1.07 7.15 14.20
CA MET A 115 0.52 5.94 14.82
C MET A 115 0.24 4.82 13.82
N ILE A 116 0.01 5.14 12.54
CA ILE A 116 -0.16 4.10 11.51
C ILE A 116 1.08 3.20 11.35
N GLY A 117 2.29 3.74 11.57
CA GLY A 117 3.52 2.94 11.53
C GLY A 117 3.56 1.93 12.68
N TRP A 118 3.18 2.35 13.88
CA TRP A 118 3.06 1.47 15.04
C TRP A 118 1.95 0.43 14.86
N GLY A 119 0.85 0.81 14.21
CA GLY A 119 -0.19 -0.13 13.84
C GLY A 119 0.30 -1.20 12.85
N CYS A 120 1.13 -0.83 11.86
CA CYS A 120 1.78 -1.80 10.97
C CYS A 120 2.70 -2.76 11.75
N ALA A 121 3.49 -2.23 12.69
CA ALA A 121 4.36 -3.05 13.54
C ALA A 121 3.54 -4.02 14.41
N ALA A 122 2.47 -3.53 15.05
CA ALA A 122 1.57 -4.34 15.85
C ALA A 122 0.88 -5.43 15.02
N GLY A 123 0.44 -5.11 13.80
CA GLY A 123 -0.18 -6.09 12.89
C GLY A 123 0.80 -7.19 12.46
N ALA A 124 2.03 -6.82 12.09
CA ALA A 124 3.07 -7.78 11.74
C ALA A 124 3.44 -8.70 12.92
N LEU A 125 3.54 -8.14 14.13
CA LEU A 125 3.77 -8.92 15.36
C LEU A 125 2.60 -9.85 15.68
N ALA A 126 1.36 -9.34 15.62
CA ALA A 126 0.17 -10.11 15.93
C ALA A 126 0.02 -11.33 15.01
N VAL A 127 0.34 -11.16 13.73
CA VAL A 127 0.32 -12.27 12.75
C VAL A 127 1.49 -13.24 12.98
N GLY A 128 2.67 -12.76 13.36
CA GLY A 128 3.76 -13.64 13.75
C GLY A 128 3.43 -14.47 15.00
N VAL A 129 2.74 -13.89 15.98
CA VAL A 129 2.22 -14.62 17.14
C VAL A 129 1.15 -15.62 16.74
N TRP A 130 0.19 -15.22 15.87
CA TRP A 130 -0.80 -16.16 15.31
C TRP A 130 -0.09 -17.36 14.70
N ALA A 131 0.93 -17.13 13.86
CA ALA A 131 1.65 -18.20 13.18
C ALA A 131 2.28 -19.24 14.11
N LEU A 132 2.60 -18.87 15.36
CA LEU A 132 3.10 -19.79 16.38
C LEU A 132 1.98 -20.48 17.15
N VAL A 133 0.89 -19.78 17.45
CA VAL A 133 -0.23 -20.29 18.25
C VAL A 133 -1.09 -21.28 17.46
N ASP A 134 -1.37 -20.99 16.20
CA ASP A 134 -2.27 -21.77 15.34
C ASP A 134 -1.52 -22.81 14.50
N GLN A 135 -0.31 -23.20 14.92
CA GLN A 135 0.53 -24.10 14.16
C GLN A 135 -0.13 -25.50 14.07
N PRO A 136 -0.42 -26.01 12.86
CA PRO A 136 -1.01 -27.34 12.71
C PRO A 136 -0.10 -28.46 13.22
N ALA A 137 -0.67 -29.60 13.58
CA ALA A 137 0.11 -30.81 13.85
C ALA A 137 0.93 -31.19 12.60
N GLY A 138 2.26 -31.26 12.74
CA GLY A 138 3.19 -31.44 11.61
C GLY A 138 3.72 -30.12 11.01
N GLY A 139 3.29 -28.97 11.54
CA GLY A 139 3.76 -27.64 11.14
C GLY A 139 3.12 -27.10 9.86
N TRP A 140 3.57 -25.91 9.49
CA TRP A 140 3.13 -25.24 8.26
C TRP A 140 3.79 -25.89 7.03
N THR A 141 2.96 -26.39 6.12
CA THR A 141 3.40 -27.06 4.89
C THR A 141 2.84 -26.35 3.68
N ASP A 142 3.07 -26.89 2.49
CA ASP A 142 2.47 -26.34 1.26
C ASP A 142 1.00 -26.70 1.10
N ALA A 143 0.56 -27.78 1.76
CA ALA A 143 -0.85 -28.13 1.90
C ALA A 143 -1.53 -27.27 2.98
N ASN A 144 -0.85 -27.08 4.12
CA ASN A 144 -1.33 -26.27 5.24
C ASN A 144 -0.57 -24.95 5.30
N ARG A 145 -0.97 -24.00 4.45
CA ARG A 145 -0.37 -22.67 4.36
C ARG A 145 -0.99 -21.73 5.39
N LEU A 146 -0.17 -20.89 6.02
CA LEU A 146 -0.68 -19.85 6.91
C LEU A 146 -1.61 -18.90 6.14
N ASN A 147 -2.85 -18.78 6.61
CA ASN A 147 -3.91 -17.93 6.06
C ASN A 147 -4.87 -17.53 7.21
N ASN A 148 -6.04 -16.99 6.88
CA ASN A 148 -7.12 -16.83 7.85
C ASN A 148 -8.48 -17.19 7.23
N SER A 149 -9.55 -17.15 8.02
CA SER A 149 -10.90 -17.59 7.60
C SER A 149 -11.58 -16.71 6.54
N TYR A 150 -10.99 -15.57 6.16
CA TYR A 150 -11.60 -14.59 5.26
C TYR A 150 -10.69 -14.12 4.13
N THR A 151 -9.47 -14.65 4.03
CA THR A 151 -8.59 -14.49 2.87
C THR A 151 -7.78 -15.75 2.61
N ASN A 152 -7.43 -15.96 1.36
CA ASN A 152 -6.47 -16.98 0.97
C ASN A 152 -5.05 -16.60 1.41
N ALA A 153 -4.16 -17.59 1.39
CA ALA A 153 -2.76 -17.42 1.79
C ALA A 153 -2.02 -16.34 0.99
N ILE A 154 -2.42 -16.04 -0.26
CA ILE A 154 -1.72 -15.06 -1.11
C ILE A 154 -1.85 -13.62 -0.62
N PRO A 155 -3.06 -13.03 -0.59
CA PRO A 155 -3.21 -11.68 -0.07
C PRO A 155 -2.81 -11.57 1.41
N PHE A 156 -2.94 -12.67 2.18
CA PHE A 156 -2.48 -12.73 3.57
C PHE A 156 -0.97 -12.52 3.68
N GLY A 157 -0.18 -13.32 2.96
CA GLY A 157 1.27 -13.29 2.99
C GLY A 157 1.86 -11.98 2.46
N ASP A 158 1.28 -11.45 1.39
CA ASP A 158 1.68 -10.18 0.78
C ASP A 158 1.40 -9.01 1.72
N THR A 159 0.26 -9.03 2.42
CA THR A 159 -0.08 -8.02 3.41
C THR A 159 0.80 -8.11 4.65
N ALA A 160 1.08 -9.32 5.15
CA ALA A 160 2.00 -9.52 6.28
C ALA A 160 3.40 -8.98 5.97
N LEU A 161 3.90 -9.24 4.75
CA LEU A 161 5.17 -8.72 4.26
C LEU A 161 5.17 -7.19 4.19
N LEU A 162 4.11 -6.59 3.63
CA LEU A 162 3.98 -5.15 3.55
C LEU A 162 3.99 -4.51 4.95
N LEU A 163 3.21 -5.03 5.91
CA LEU A 163 3.19 -4.54 7.28
C LEU A 163 4.58 -4.65 7.96
N ALA A 164 5.27 -5.76 7.74
CA ALA A 164 6.62 -6.01 8.22
C ALA A 164 7.61 -4.93 7.76
N PHE A 165 7.66 -4.65 6.45
CA PHE A 165 8.55 -3.64 5.90
C PHE A 165 8.14 -2.21 6.27
N LEU A 166 6.83 -1.91 6.29
CA LEU A 166 6.33 -0.60 6.72
C LEU A 166 6.73 -0.28 8.17
N SER A 167 6.85 -1.29 9.04
CA SER A 167 7.36 -1.09 10.40
C SER A 167 8.77 -0.48 10.41
N VAL A 168 9.62 -0.83 9.44
CA VAL A 168 11.01 -0.35 9.30
C VAL A 168 11.09 0.92 8.46
N PHE A 169 10.29 1.07 7.40
CA PHE A 169 10.20 2.34 6.67
C PHE A 169 9.80 3.49 7.59
N THR A 170 8.84 3.24 8.48
CA THR A 170 8.34 4.25 9.41
C THR A 170 9.27 4.51 10.60
N LEU A 171 10.23 3.62 10.92
CA LEU A 171 11.27 3.91 11.92
C LEU A 171 12.04 5.21 11.62
N GLY A 172 12.12 5.61 10.35
CA GLY A 172 12.84 6.81 9.93
C GLY A 172 12.26 8.14 10.42
N TRP A 173 11.03 8.15 10.95
CA TRP A 173 10.44 9.34 11.60
C TRP A 173 10.49 9.29 13.14
N ASP A 174 10.98 8.18 13.70
CA ASP A 174 11.20 8.02 15.13
C ASP A 174 12.56 8.66 15.50
N GLY A 175 12.68 9.13 16.74
CA GLY A 175 13.91 9.79 17.19
C GLY A 175 15.14 8.88 17.06
N PRO A 176 16.32 9.40 16.66
CA PRO A 176 17.45 8.60 16.17
C PRO A 176 18.19 7.72 17.22
N ARG A 177 17.61 7.43 18.39
CA ARG A 177 18.37 6.88 19.54
C ARG A 177 17.68 5.83 20.40
N ASP A 178 16.41 5.50 20.19
CA ASP A 178 15.78 4.48 21.03
C ASP A 178 15.95 3.07 20.43
N TRP A 179 16.95 2.35 20.93
CA TRP A 179 17.21 0.96 20.53
C TRP A 179 16.03 0.04 20.83
N ARG A 180 15.18 0.38 21.81
CA ARG A 180 13.98 -0.40 22.16
C ARG A 180 12.94 -0.26 21.06
N VAL A 181 12.73 0.96 20.59
CA VAL A 181 11.85 1.24 19.43
C VAL A 181 12.36 0.50 18.20
N ALA A 182 13.66 0.62 17.89
CA ALA A 182 14.26 -0.09 16.77
C ALA A 182 14.12 -1.62 16.92
N GLY A 183 14.35 -2.16 18.12
CA GLY A 183 14.19 -3.58 18.43
C GLY A 183 12.78 -4.09 18.17
N VAL A 184 11.75 -3.35 18.61
CA VAL A 184 10.34 -3.72 18.36
C VAL A 184 10.01 -3.68 16.86
N ARG A 185 10.48 -2.68 16.11
CA ARG A 185 10.25 -2.61 14.66
C ARG A 185 10.98 -3.72 13.89
N LEU A 186 12.20 -4.06 14.29
CA LEU A 186 12.95 -5.16 13.70
C LEU A 186 12.33 -6.53 14.04
N LEU A 187 11.80 -6.69 15.25
CA LEU A 187 11.02 -7.87 15.63
C LEU A 187 9.75 -7.97 14.79
N ALA A 188 9.06 -6.84 14.54
CA ALA A 188 7.91 -6.81 13.65
C ALA A 188 8.27 -7.19 12.21
N LEU A 189 9.43 -6.73 11.70
CA LEU A 189 9.95 -7.17 10.39
C LEU A 189 10.14 -8.69 10.35
N ALA A 190 10.79 -9.26 11.37
CA ALA A 190 11.03 -10.70 11.46
C ALA A 190 9.72 -11.49 11.57
N ALA A 191 8.81 -11.07 12.46
CA ALA A 191 7.52 -11.71 12.70
C ALA A 191 6.62 -11.72 11.45
N GLY A 192 6.43 -10.56 10.81
CA GLY A 192 5.62 -10.47 9.60
C GLY A 192 6.29 -11.11 8.38
N GLY A 193 7.63 -11.04 8.28
CA GLY A 193 8.40 -11.75 7.26
C GLY A 193 8.29 -13.27 7.41
N TYR A 194 8.34 -13.78 8.64
CA TYR A 194 8.11 -15.19 8.95
C TYR A 194 6.69 -15.62 8.60
N ALA A 195 5.67 -14.84 8.95
CA ALA A 195 4.29 -15.13 8.53
C ALA A 195 4.13 -15.15 7.00
N SER A 196 4.74 -14.20 6.29
CA SER A 196 4.77 -14.19 4.82
C SER A 196 5.45 -15.45 4.28
N TYR A 197 6.57 -15.86 4.86
CA TYR A 197 7.22 -17.12 4.51
C TYR A 197 6.31 -18.33 4.71
N LEU A 198 5.64 -18.43 5.86
CA LEU A 198 4.75 -19.54 6.19
C LEU A 198 3.54 -19.63 5.25
N SER A 199 3.02 -18.48 4.81
CA SER A 199 1.95 -18.42 3.82
C SER A 199 2.34 -18.97 2.43
N GLY A 200 3.64 -19.15 2.14
CA GLY A 200 4.13 -19.75 0.89
C GLY A 200 3.97 -18.87 -0.36
N THR A 201 3.82 -17.57 -0.19
CA THR A 201 3.55 -16.60 -1.26
C THR A 201 4.82 -16.15 -1.97
N ARG A 202 5.18 -16.86 -3.04
CA ARG A 202 6.40 -16.58 -3.80
C ARG A 202 6.34 -15.25 -4.57
N GLY A 203 5.17 -14.93 -5.15
CA GLY A 203 4.98 -13.72 -5.96
C GLY A 203 5.25 -12.43 -5.19
N GLY A 204 4.78 -12.35 -3.94
CA GLY A 204 5.02 -11.19 -3.08
C GLY A 204 6.50 -10.95 -2.74
N TRP A 205 7.33 -11.99 -2.79
CA TRP A 205 8.76 -11.85 -2.46
C TRP A 205 9.54 -11.10 -3.52
N LEU A 206 8.98 -10.94 -4.74
CA LEU A 206 9.51 -10.02 -5.75
C LEU A 206 9.57 -8.57 -5.24
N ALA A 207 8.79 -8.21 -4.21
CA ALA A 207 8.84 -6.89 -3.59
C ALA A 207 10.02 -6.70 -2.63
N VAL A 208 10.61 -7.78 -2.10
CA VAL A 208 11.70 -7.70 -1.11
C VAL A 208 12.93 -6.97 -1.66
N PRO A 209 13.47 -7.29 -2.85
CA PRO A 209 14.60 -6.54 -3.42
C PRO A 209 14.28 -5.05 -3.58
N VAL A 210 13.05 -4.73 -4.02
CA VAL A 210 12.60 -3.33 -4.18
C VAL A 210 12.54 -2.62 -2.84
N PHE A 211 12.00 -3.26 -1.81
CA PHE A 211 11.98 -2.69 -0.45
C PHE A 211 13.37 -2.48 0.12
N VAL A 212 14.28 -3.43 -0.08
CA VAL A 212 15.68 -3.31 0.35
C VAL A 212 16.37 -2.12 -0.32
N VAL A 213 16.16 -1.95 -1.64
CA VAL A 213 16.69 -0.78 -2.37
C VAL A 213 16.10 0.52 -1.83
N LEU A 214 14.78 0.58 -1.62
CA LEU A 214 14.11 1.76 -1.05
C LEU A 214 14.60 2.09 0.37
N LEU A 215 14.81 1.08 1.23
CA LEU A 215 15.40 1.25 2.56
C LEU A 215 16.85 1.77 2.46
N GLY A 216 17.65 1.22 1.54
CA GLY A 216 18.99 1.70 1.27
C GLY A 216 19.04 3.16 0.82
N MET A 217 18.06 3.58 0.01
CA MET A 217 17.88 4.98 -0.38
C MET A 217 17.40 5.86 0.79
N GLN A 218 16.47 5.38 1.62
CA GLN A 218 15.98 6.13 2.79
C GLN A 218 17.08 6.39 3.83
N TYR A 219 17.80 5.33 4.21
CA TYR A 219 18.80 5.34 5.28
C TYR A 219 20.23 5.63 4.78
N GLN A 220 20.36 5.98 3.50
CA GLN A 220 21.61 6.38 2.86
C GLN A 220 22.69 5.29 2.97
N TRP A 221 22.33 4.01 2.82
CA TRP A 221 23.29 2.91 2.87
C TRP A 221 24.35 3.03 1.77
N PHE A 222 23.91 3.35 0.55
CA PHE A 222 24.78 3.47 -0.63
C PHE A 222 25.77 4.65 -0.55
N GLY A 223 25.49 5.65 0.29
CA GLY A 223 26.41 6.78 0.52
C GLY A 223 27.46 6.53 1.61
N HIS A 224 27.35 5.42 2.37
CA HIS A 224 28.19 5.16 3.54
C HIS A 224 28.68 3.70 3.59
N LYS A 225 29.97 3.48 3.30
CA LYS A 225 30.59 2.14 3.23
C LYS A 225 30.25 1.23 4.42
N LYS A 226 30.27 1.76 5.66
CA LYS A 226 29.93 1.00 6.87
C LYS A 226 28.46 0.55 6.88
N ARG A 227 27.53 1.42 6.49
CA ARG A 227 26.09 1.09 6.44
C ARG A 227 25.80 0.07 5.33
N LEU A 228 26.45 0.25 4.17
CA LEU A 228 26.36 -0.71 3.08
C LEU A 228 26.86 -2.10 3.53
N LEU A 229 28.03 -2.18 4.17
CA LEU A 229 28.57 -3.45 4.66
C LEU A 229 27.62 -4.14 5.64
N VAL A 230 27.10 -3.42 6.64
CA VAL A 230 26.15 -3.96 7.63
C VAL A 230 24.87 -4.47 6.94
N ALA A 231 24.33 -3.69 6.00
CA ALA A 231 23.15 -4.10 5.25
C ALA A 231 23.42 -5.35 4.40
N THR A 232 24.54 -5.41 3.68
CA THR A 232 24.93 -6.56 2.87
C THR A 232 25.09 -7.81 3.73
N VAL A 233 25.79 -7.72 4.87
CA VAL A 233 25.96 -8.85 5.79
C VAL A 233 24.61 -9.33 6.32
N ALA A 234 23.72 -8.42 6.74
CA ALA A 234 22.38 -8.78 7.20
C ALA A 234 21.56 -9.50 6.13
N ILE A 235 21.62 -9.03 4.87
CA ILE A 235 20.94 -9.66 3.73
C ILE A 235 21.52 -11.05 3.46
N LEU A 236 22.84 -11.20 3.47
CA LEU A 236 23.50 -12.50 3.24
C LEU A 236 23.16 -13.51 4.34
N ILE A 237 23.10 -13.09 5.60
CA ILE A 237 22.68 -13.95 6.71
C ILE A 237 21.23 -14.38 6.51
N ALA A 238 20.32 -13.44 6.22
CA ALA A 238 18.91 -13.76 5.96
C ALA A 238 18.75 -14.72 4.78
N ALA A 239 19.47 -14.49 3.69
CA ALA A 239 19.49 -15.38 2.52
C ALA A 239 20.04 -16.77 2.88
N GLY A 240 21.13 -16.85 3.65
CA GLY A 240 21.70 -18.13 4.11
C GLY A 240 20.73 -18.94 4.98
N VAL A 241 20.02 -18.29 5.90
CA VAL A 241 18.99 -18.94 6.75
C VAL A 241 17.79 -19.42 5.92
N LEU A 242 17.35 -18.64 4.94
CA LEU A 242 16.26 -19.06 4.06
C LEU A 242 16.69 -20.24 3.19
N LEU A 243 17.88 -20.14 2.58
CA LEU A 243 18.43 -21.19 1.74
C LEU A 243 18.70 -22.47 2.51
N SER A 244 19.00 -22.43 3.82
CA SER A 244 19.19 -23.66 4.59
C SER A 244 17.90 -24.44 4.88
N THR A 245 16.73 -23.90 4.56
CA THR A 245 15.46 -24.58 4.84
C THR A 245 15.07 -25.51 3.69
N GLU A 246 14.62 -26.74 3.99
CA GLU A 246 14.15 -27.73 3.00
C GLU A 246 13.04 -27.17 2.10
N ARG A 247 12.17 -26.32 2.65
CA ARG A 247 11.10 -25.68 1.90
C ARG A 247 11.65 -24.86 0.74
N ILE A 248 12.69 -24.04 0.93
CA ILE A 248 13.25 -23.24 -0.17
C ILE A 248 13.91 -24.14 -1.23
N HIS A 249 14.61 -25.20 -0.82
CA HIS A 249 15.16 -26.19 -1.75
C HIS A 249 14.09 -26.87 -2.60
N LYS A 250 13.01 -27.35 -1.97
CA LYS A 250 11.87 -27.94 -2.67
C LYS A 250 11.25 -26.94 -3.64
N ARG A 251 11.15 -25.67 -3.25
CA ARG A 251 10.59 -24.60 -4.08
C ARG A 251 11.45 -24.27 -5.30
N ILE A 252 12.77 -24.30 -5.16
CA ILE A 252 13.70 -24.15 -6.29
C ILE A 252 13.53 -25.33 -7.26
N SER A 253 13.48 -26.56 -6.73
CA SER A 253 13.25 -27.77 -7.53
C SER A 253 11.90 -27.73 -8.28
N GLU A 254 10.81 -27.39 -7.60
CA GLU A 254 9.49 -27.20 -8.22
C GLU A 254 9.53 -26.15 -9.34
N ALA A 255 10.23 -25.02 -9.13
CA ALA A 255 10.35 -23.99 -10.17
C ALA A 255 11.13 -24.48 -11.40
N THR A 256 12.17 -25.29 -11.20
CA THR A 256 12.91 -25.91 -12.32
C THR A 256 12.05 -26.93 -13.08
N THR A 257 11.22 -27.70 -12.37
CA THR A 257 10.28 -28.66 -12.96
C THR A 257 9.14 -27.95 -13.70
N ASP A 258 8.57 -26.90 -13.13
CA ASP A 258 7.53 -26.09 -13.79
C ASP A 258 8.08 -25.51 -15.11
N PHE A 259 9.33 -25.05 -15.12
CA PHE A 259 9.97 -24.50 -16.33
C PHE A 259 10.23 -25.57 -17.39
N SER A 260 10.65 -26.77 -16.98
CA SER A 260 10.87 -27.89 -17.91
C SER A 260 9.56 -28.41 -18.50
N MET A 261 8.49 -28.52 -17.69
CA MET A 261 7.15 -28.88 -18.16
C MET A 261 6.60 -27.84 -19.15
N LEU A 262 6.80 -26.55 -18.88
CA LEU A 262 6.43 -25.48 -19.80
C LEU A 262 7.18 -25.59 -21.14
N HIS A 263 8.46 -25.97 -21.13
CA HIS A 263 9.25 -26.21 -22.35
C HIS A 263 8.78 -27.45 -23.13
N GLN A 264 8.19 -28.43 -22.44
CA GLN A 264 7.64 -29.65 -23.03
C GLN A 264 6.19 -29.47 -23.53
N GLY A 265 5.61 -28.28 -23.40
CA GLY A 265 4.23 -27.99 -23.80
C GLY A 265 3.17 -28.48 -22.82
N GLU A 266 3.57 -28.91 -21.62
CA GLU A 266 2.67 -29.31 -20.54
C GLU A 266 2.29 -28.10 -19.67
N ASP A 267 1.20 -27.45 -20.04
CA ASP A 267 0.79 -26.17 -19.45
C ASP A 267 -0.11 -26.28 -18.20
N TYR A 268 -0.33 -27.47 -17.65
CA TYR A 268 -1.24 -27.68 -16.51
C TYR A 268 -0.67 -27.23 -15.15
N THR A 269 0.52 -26.63 -15.13
CA THR A 269 1.13 -26.05 -13.93
C THR A 269 0.46 -24.72 -13.56
N SER A 270 0.62 -24.29 -12.29
CA SER A 270 0.06 -23.01 -11.83
C SER A 270 0.60 -21.79 -12.58
N VAL A 271 1.82 -21.89 -13.11
CA VAL A 271 2.43 -20.85 -13.95
C VAL A 271 1.92 -20.96 -15.40
N GLY A 272 1.83 -22.18 -15.94
CA GLY A 272 1.29 -22.44 -17.28
C GLY A 272 -0.15 -21.93 -17.46
N LEU A 273 -1.04 -22.26 -16.52
CA LEU A 273 -2.43 -21.79 -16.53
C LEU A 273 -2.53 -20.25 -16.49
N ARG A 274 -1.68 -19.57 -15.71
CA ARG A 274 -1.63 -18.10 -15.69
C ARG A 274 -1.15 -17.52 -17.01
N LEU A 275 -0.12 -18.09 -17.63
CA LEU A 275 0.38 -17.64 -18.92
C LEU A 275 -0.68 -17.81 -20.02
N GLN A 276 -1.39 -18.94 -20.05
CA GLN A 276 -2.52 -19.14 -20.95
C GLN A 276 -3.63 -18.12 -20.71
N LEU A 277 -3.96 -17.84 -19.46
CA LEU A 277 -4.97 -16.85 -19.08
C LEU A 277 -4.57 -15.42 -19.46
N TRP A 278 -3.28 -15.09 -19.37
CA TRP A 278 -2.73 -13.82 -19.84
C TRP A 278 -2.76 -13.72 -21.36
N ASN A 279 -2.50 -14.82 -22.07
CA ASN A 279 -2.64 -14.87 -23.53
C ASN A 279 -4.11 -14.71 -23.95
N ALA A 280 -5.04 -15.39 -23.28
CA ALA A 280 -6.47 -15.21 -23.50
C ALA A 280 -6.90 -13.76 -23.23
N SER A 281 -6.40 -13.14 -22.14
CA SER A 281 -6.67 -11.74 -21.82
C SER A 281 -6.18 -10.77 -22.92
N ARG A 282 -5.03 -11.06 -23.55
CA ARG A 282 -4.54 -10.30 -24.70
C ARG A 282 -5.41 -10.50 -25.94
N LEU A 283 -5.85 -11.73 -26.20
CA LEU A 283 -6.73 -12.04 -27.32
C LEU A 283 -8.08 -11.30 -27.17
N ILE A 284 -8.70 -11.38 -25.99
CA ILE A 284 -9.90 -10.61 -25.64
C ILE A 284 -9.68 -9.12 -25.90
N PHE A 285 -8.54 -8.56 -25.48
CA PHE A 285 -8.21 -7.16 -25.76
C PHE A 285 -8.10 -6.84 -27.25
N THR A 286 -7.55 -7.75 -28.08
CA THR A 286 -7.50 -7.50 -29.53
C THR A 286 -8.88 -7.45 -30.17
N HIS A 287 -9.86 -8.19 -29.62
CA HIS A 287 -11.27 -8.13 -30.07
C HIS A 287 -12.02 -6.93 -29.47
N HIS A 288 -11.70 -6.53 -28.24
CA HIS A 288 -12.37 -5.47 -27.48
C HIS A 288 -11.39 -4.39 -26.95
N PRO A 289 -10.70 -3.63 -27.82
CA PRO A 289 -9.53 -2.85 -27.43
C PRO A 289 -9.83 -1.62 -26.58
N VAL A 290 -11.05 -1.06 -26.65
CA VAL A 290 -11.36 0.22 -25.99
C VAL A 290 -11.84 -0.01 -24.56
N TYR A 291 -12.95 -0.74 -24.41
CA TYR A 291 -13.64 -0.97 -23.14
C TYR A 291 -13.57 -2.42 -22.66
N GLY A 292 -12.87 -3.32 -23.35
CA GLY A 292 -12.88 -4.74 -22.98
C GLY A 292 -14.28 -5.35 -23.06
N VAL A 293 -14.46 -6.51 -22.42
CA VAL A 293 -15.74 -7.25 -22.41
C VAL A 293 -16.70 -6.80 -21.31
N GLY A 294 -16.30 -5.84 -20.48
CA GLY A 294 -17.06 -5.36 -19.33
C GLY A 294 -16.50 -5.89 -18.01
N LYS A 295 -16.34 -5.00 -17.04
CA LYS A 295 -15.91 -5.35 -15.69
C LYS A 295 -16.87 -6.35 -15.06
N GLY A 296 -16.35 -7.51 -14.67
CA GLY A 296 -17.10 -8.61 -14.09
C GLY A 296 -17.51 -9.71 -15.05
N HIS A 297 -17.20 -9.61 -16.35
CA HIS A 297 -17.63 -10.57 -17.37
C HIS A 297 -16.50 -11.45 -17.93
N LEU A 298 -15.30 -11.44 -17.32
CA LEU A 298 -14.16 -12.25 -17.80
C LEU A 298 -14.49 -13.75 -17.83
N VAL A 299 -15.15 -14.27 -16.80
CA VAL A 299 -15.51 -15.69 -16.72
C VAL A 299 -16.49 -16.11 -17.82
N ASP A 300 -17.42 -15.22 -18.16
CA ASP A 300 -18.43 -15.46 -19.18
C ASP A 300 -17.76 -15.51 -20.56
N GLU A 301 -16.89 -14.55 -20.85
CA GLU A 301 -16.12 -14.50 -22.10
C GLU A 301 -15.22 -15.73 -22.26
N LEU A 302 -14.43 -16.07 -21.24
CA LEU A 302 -13.58 -17.25 -21.27
C LEU A 302 -14.40 -18.54 -21.43
N GLY A 303 -15.60 -18.59 -20.85
CA GLY A 303 -16.53 -19.70 -21.01
C GLY A 303 -17.03 -19.86 -22.45
N VAL A 304 -17.28 -18.74 -23.15
CA VAL A 304 -17.65 -18.75 -24.58
C VAL A 304 -16.46 -19.22 -25.43
N MET A 305 -15.28 -18.64 -25.22
CA MET A 305 -14.05 -19.05 -25.91
C MET A 305 -13.73 -20.54 -25.71
N ALA A 306 -13.93 -21.06 -24.49
CA ALA A 306 -13.73 -22.48 -24.19
C ALA A 306 -14.72 -23.38 -24.93
N LYS A 307 -15.99 -22.98 -25.05
CA LYS A 307 -16.99 -23.73 -25.83
C LYS A 307 -16.67 -23.77 -27.32
N HIS A 308 -16.03 -22.72 -27.84
CA HIS A 308 -15.55 -22.67 -29.22
C HIS A 308 -14.20 -23.37 -29.43
N GLY A 309 -13.58 -23.90 -28.38
CA GLY A 309 -12.27 -24.56 -28.45
C GLY A 309 -11.08 -23.62 -28.63
N GLU A 310 -11.28 -22.31 -28.43
CA GLU A 310 -10.21 -21.30 -28.55
C GLU A 310 -9.28 -21.30 -27.32
N VAL A 311 -9.81 -21.67 -26.16
CA VAL A 311 -9.07 -21.81 -24.91
C VAL A 311 -9.44 -23.09 -24.16
N LYS A 312 -8.57 -23.52 -23.25
CA LYS A 312 -8.83 -24.67 -22.37
C LYS A 312 -9.86 -24.30 -21.30
N SER A 313 -10.70 -25.25 -20.89
CA SER A 313 -11.71 -25.05 -19.84
C SER A 313 -11.11 -24.71 -18.48
N GLU A 314 -9.88 -25.15 -18.25
CA GLU A 314 -9.10 -25.05 -17.01
C GLU A 314 -8.67 -23.62 -16.68
N ILE A 315 -8.68 -22.72 -17.67
CA ILE A 315 -8.36 -21.30 -17.47
C ILE A 315 -9.61 -20.43 -17.28
N VAL A 316 -10.82 -20.99 -17.42
CA VAL A 316 -12.07 -20.24 -17.19
C VAL A 316 -12.12 -19.82 -15.73
N ASN A 317 -11.97 -18.52 -15.48
CA ASN A 317 -11.80 -17.96 -14.15
C ASN A 317 -12.43 -16.57 -14.08
N GLU A 318 -12.87 -16.16 -12.89
CA GLU A 318 -13.33 -14.80 -12.64
C GLU A 318 -12.22 -13.75 -12.83
N ARG A 319 -10.95 -14.17 -12.82
CA ARG A 319 -9.79 -13.28 -12.75
C ARG A 319 -8.61 -13.83 -13.52
N ALA A 320 -7.80 -12.93 -14.09
CA ALA A 320 -6.56 -13.28 -14.77
C ALA A 320 -5.37 -13.54 -13.81
N HIS A 321 -5.58 -13.49 -12.50
CA HIS A 321 -4.53 -13.53 -11.47
C HIS A 321 -3.45 -12.46 -11.67
N SER A 322 -3.88 -11.30 -12.18
CA SER A 322 -3.08 -10.09 -12.34
C SER A 322 -4.02 -8.91 -12.58
N ASP A 323 -3.88 -7.85 -11.80
CA ASP A 323 -4.63 -6.61 -12.00
C ASP A 323 -4.47 -6.08 -13.43
N PHE A 324 -3.27 -6.21 -14.03
CA PHE A 324 -3.03 -5.74 -15.39
C PHE A 324 -3.82 -6.55 -16.42
N PHE A 325 -3.70 -7.88 -16.43
CA PHE A 325 -4.38 -8.72 -17.43
C PHE A 325 -5.90 -8.76 -17.23
N SER A 326 -6.37 -8.78 -15.98
CA SER A 326 -7.81 -8.67 -15.68
C SER A 326 -8.35 -7.33 -16.18
N THR A 327 -7.66 -6.22 -15.89
CA THR A 327 -8.08 -4.89 -16.37
C THR A 327 -8.01 -4.78 -17.90
N LEU A 328 -6.98 -5.37 -18.53
CA LEU A 328 -6.80 -5.36 -19.98
C LEU A 328 -7.98 -6.07 -20.68
N ALA A 329 -8.36 -7.26 -20.21
CA ALA A 329 -9.45 -8.03 -20.79
C ALA A 329 -10.83 -7.41 -20.50
N GLU A 330 -11.07 -7.03 -19.24
CA GLU A 330 -12.40 -6.58 -18.79
C GLU A 330 -12.68 -5.11 -19.11
N MET A 331 -11.66 -4.27 -19.21
CA MET A 331 -11.81 -2.82 -19.35
C MET A 331 -11.02 -2.20 -20.51
N GLY A 332 -10.29 -3.00 -21.29
CA GLY A 332 -9.57 -2.55 -22.47
C GLY A 332 -8.49 -1.50 -22.18
N GLY A 333 -8.15 -0.71 -23.19
CA GLY A 333 -7.16 0.35 -23.11
C GLY A 333 -7.54 1.47 -22.13
N ILE A 334 -8.84 1.76 -22.00
CA ILE A 334 -9.33 2.74 -21.01
C ILE A 334 -9.09 2.23 -19.60
N GLY A 335 -9.35 0.95 -19.34
CA GLY A 335 -9.02 0.30 -18.07
C GLY A 335 -7.54 0.39 -17.73
N VAL A 336 -6.66 0.08 -18.69
CA VAL A 336 -5.21 0.17 -18.50
C VAL A 336 -4.80 1.62 -18.19
N ALA A 337 -5.38 2.61 -18.87
CA ALA A 337 -5.15 4.02 -18.54
C ALA A 337 -5.59 4.36 -17.10
N CYS A 338 -6.75 3.85 -16.65
CA CYS A 338 -7.19 3.98 -15.26
C CYS A 338 -6.20 3.35 -14.27
N LEU A 339 -5.68 2.15 -14.58
CA LEU A 339 -4.70 1.46 -13.75
C LEU A 339 -3.39 2.25 -13.64
N LEU A 340 -2.88 2.77 -14.75
CA LEU A 340 -1.66 3.59 -14.79
C LEU A 340 -1.85 4.91 -14.06
N LEU A 341 -3.01 5.58 -14.22
CA LEU A 341 -3.35 6.79 -13.47
C LEU A 341 -3.45 6.51 -11.96
N PHE A 342 -4.00 5.36 -11.56
CA PHE A 342 -4.04 4.92 -10.18
C PHE A 342 -2.62 4.72 -9.62
N TYR A 343 -1.77 3.94 -10.29
CA TYR A 343 -0.38 3.73 -9.86
C TYR A 343 0.42 5.03 -9.80
N TYR A 344 0.25 5.91 -10.79
CA TYR A 344 0.90 7.22 -10.80
C TYR A 344 0.41 8.13 -9.66
N GLY A 345 -0.90 8.21 -9.46
CA GLY A 345 -1.51 8.98 -8.37
C GLY A 345 -1.08 8.52 -6.98
N CYS A 346 -0.90 7.21 -6.80
CA CYS A 346 -0.41 6.59 -5.57
C CYS A 346 1.10 6.77 -5.34
N SER A 347 1.89 7.22 -6.32
CA SER A 347 3.37 7.23 -6.20
C SER A 347 4.00 8.62 -6.38
N VAL A 348 3.42 9.49 -7.21
CA VAL A 348 4.07 10.72 -7.69
C VAL A 348 4.53 11.66 -6.56
N TYR A 349 3.69 11.88 -5.54
CA TYR A 349 4.03 12.80 -4.45
C TYR A 349 5.06 12.19 -3.50
N PHE A 350 4.98 10.90 -3.25
CA PHE A 350 5.98 10.18 -2.47
C PHE A 350 7.35 10.23 -3.15
N TRP A 351 7.37 10.03 -4.47
CA TRP A 351 8.60 10.18 -5.25
C TRP A 351 9.15 11.61 -5.16
N ARG A 352 8.28 12.62 -5.31
CA ARG A 352 8.67 14.04 -5.25
C ARG A 352 9.30 14.43 -3.91
N TYR A 353 8.78 13.94 -2.79
CA TYR A 353 9.21 14.34 -1.45
C TYR A 353 10.25 13.41 -0.79
N ARG A 354 10.65 12.30 -1.45
CA ARG A 354 11.63 11.32 -0.91
C ARG A 354 13.00 11.89 -0.53
N ARG A 355 13.39 13.03 -1.11
CA ARG A 355 14.67 13.71 -0.84
C ARG A 355 14.53 14.86 0.18
N SER A 356 13.40 14.96 0.88
CA SER A 356 13.21 15.97 1.93
C SER A 356 14.26 15.87 3.02
N GLY A 357 14.72 17.02 3.54
CA GLY A 357 15.61 17.10 4.70
C GLY A 357 14.91 16.67 6.00
N ASP A 358 13.61 16.95 6.14
CA ASP A 358 12.82 16.53 7.30
C ASP A 358 12.59 15.00 7.29
N ALA A 359 12.94 14.37 8.42
CA ALA A 359 12.90 12.92 8.58
C ALA A 359 11.48 12.34 8.51
N THR A 360 10.46 13.07 8.99
CA THR A 360 9.07 12.62 8.96
C THR A 360 8.52 12.61 7.54
N ILE A 361 8.78 13.67 6.76
CA ILE A 361 8.41 13.73 5.34
C ILE A 361 9.12 12.63 4.55
N ARG A 362 10.43 12.44 4.80
CA ARG A 362 11.23 11.42 4.11
C ARG A 362 10.73 10.00 4.41
N ALA A 363 10.48 9.67 5.67
CA ALA A 363 9.96 8.36 6.07
C ALA A 363 8.57 8.08 5.48
N ALA A 364 7.65 9.04 5.56
CA ALA A 364 6.33 8.91 4.95
C ALA A 364 6.41 8.74 3.42
N SER A 365 7.37 9.41 2.77
CA SER A 365 7.61 9.26 1.33
C SER A 365 8.09 7.86 0.97
N TYR A 366 9.09 7.31 1.67
CA TYR A 366 9.55 5.94 1.37
C TYR A 366 8.53 4.87 1.76
N ALA A 367 7.79 5.06 2.86
CA ALA A 367 6.68 4.18 3.22
C ALA A 367 5.57 4.20 2.16
N GLY A 368 5.18 5.39 1.67
CA GLY A 368 4.21 5.53 0.58
C GLY A 368 4.70 4.93 -0.74
N LEU A 369 5.99 5.11 -1.08
CA LEU A 369 6.60 4.42 -2.23
C LEU A 369 6.56 2.90 -2.07
N ALA A 370 6.85 2.38 -0.88
CA ALA A 370 6.77 0.94 -0.63
C ALA A 370 5.36 0.41 -0.88
N VAL A 371 4.32 1.09 -0.39
CA VAL A 371 2.91 0.74 -0.68
C VAL A 371 2.61 0.78 -2.18
N ALA A 372 3.05 1.83 -2.87
CA ALA A 372 2.79 1.96 -4.30
C ALA A 372 3.50 0.86 -5.12
N THR A 373 4.79 0.63 -4.87
CA THR A 373 5.56 -0.39 -5.58
C THR A 373 5.09 -1.80 -5.26
N SER A 374 4.69 -2.07 -4.02
CA SER A 374 4.15 -3.38 -3.65
C SER A 374 2.81 -3.63 -4.31
N THR A 375 1.94 -2.60 -4.41
CA THR A 375 0.66 -2.73 -5.13
C THR A 375 0.89 -3.10 -6.60
N VAL A 376 1.88 -2.51 -7.26
CA VAL A 376 2.24 -2.88 -8.64
C VAL A 376 2.78 -4.32 -8.70
N ILE A 377 3.75 -4.67 -7.86
CA ILE A 377 4.41 -5.98 -7.89
C ILE A 377 3.44 -7.11 -7.55
N PHE A 378 2.64 -6.95 -6.48
CA PHE A 378 1.61 -7.90 -6.10
C PHE A 378 0.55 -8.01 -7.21
N GLY A 379 0.14 -6.87 -7.79
CA GLY A 379 -0.79 -6.77 -8.92
C GLY A 379 -0.34 -7.50 -10.20
N LEU A 380 0.96 -7.81 -10.35
CA LEU A 380 1.45 -8.66 -11.45
C LEU A 380 1.19 -10.16 -11.21
N THR A 381 0.96 -10.56 -9.96
CA THR A 381 0.90 -11.98 -9.55
C THR A 381 -0.43 -12.39 -8.93
N ILE A 382 -1.25 -11.41 -8.55
CA ILE A 382 -2.63 -11.52 -8.08
C ILE A 382 -3.43 -10.28 -8.46
N ASP A 383 -4.75 -10.36 -8.40
CA ASP A 383 -5.63 -9.20 -8.43
C ASP A 383 -5.65 -8.50 -7.06
N VAL A 384 -4.64 -7.68 -6.75
CA VAL A 384 -4.48 -7.07 -5.42
C VAL A 384 -5.56 -6.02 -5.13
N LEU A 385 -6.18 -5.46 -6.17
CA LEU A 385 -7.24 -4.44 -6.07
C LEU A 385 -8.64 -5.01 -5.82
N VAL A 386 -8.73 -6.29 -5.45
CA VAL A 386 -10.01 -7.00 -5.29
C VAL A 386 -10.30 -7.38 -3.84
N PRO A 387 -9.39 -8.04 -3.10
CA PRO A 387 -9.67 -8.37 -1.71
C PRO A 387 -9.92 -7.10 -0.90
N ILE A 388 -11.15 -6.94 -0.37
CA ILE A 388 -11.59 -5.70 0.29
C ILE A 388 -10.67 -5.33 1.46
N MET A 389 -10.19 -6.31 2.22
CA MET A 389 -9.27 -6.06 3.34
C MET A 389 -7.96 -5.39 2.88
N VAL A 390 -7.50 -5.72 1.67
CA VAL A 390 -6.26 -5.18 1.09
C VAL A 390 -6.54 -3.80 0.52
N THR A 391 -7.61 -3.62 -0.26
CA THR A 391 -7.94 -2.32 -0.85
C THR A 391 -8.22 -1.25 0.20
N VAL A 392 -8.94 -1.60 1.27
CA VAL A 392 -9.19 -0.70 2.40
C VAL A 392 -7.87 -0.31 3.08
N LEU A 393 -6.98 -1.27 3.32
CA LEU A 393 -5.68 -1.01 3.93
C LEU A 393 -4.81 -0.11 3.03
N LEU A 394 -4.69 -0.42 1.74
CA LEU A 394 -3.93 0.36 0.77
C LEU A 394 -4.47 1.79 0.66
N ALA A 395 -5.79 1.95 0.55
CA ALA A 395 -6.45 3.25 0.50
C ALA A 395 -6.13 4.10 1.74
N LEU A 396 -6.21 3.49 2.94
CA LEU A 396 -5.88 4.17 4.20
C LEU A 396 -4.41 4.55 4.28
N LEU A 397 -3.50 3.64 3.92
CA LEU A 397 -2.06 3.86 3.98
C LEU A 397 -1.62 5.00 3.05
N VAL A 398 -2.05 4.98 1.78
CA VAL A 398 -1.72 6.03 0.81
C VAL A 398 -2.25 7.38 1.28
N ALA A 399 -3.51 7.46 1.70
CA ALA A 399 -4.10 8.70 2.20
C ALA A 399 -3.37 9.22 3.46
N THR A 400 -3.03 8.34 4.40
CA THR A 400 -2.38 8.71 5.65
C THR A 400 -0.94 9.17 5.42
N PHE A 401 -0.14 8.46 4.62
CA PHE A 401 1.23 8.89 4.36
C PHE A 401 1.28 10.21 3.58
N LEU A 402 0.36 10.43 2.64
CA LEU A 402 0.27 11.72 1.96
C LEU A 402 -0.15 12.83 2.92
N ALA A 403 -1.08 12.55 3.83
CA ALA A 403 -1.49 13.47 4.88
C ALA A 403 -0.37 13.80 5.86
N VAL A 404 0.48 12.82 6.23
CA VAL A 404 1.68 13.07 7.06
C VAL A 404 2.61 14.07 6.38
N ILE A 405 2.85 13.93 5.08
CA ILE A 405 3.71 14.84 4.31
C ILE A 405 3.12 16.25 4.31
N ASP A 406 1.85 16.41 3.95
CA ASP A 406 1.20 17.73 3.90
C ASP A 406 1.12 18.39 5.29
N ALA A 407 0.68 17.64 6.30
CA ALA A 407 0.59 18.13 7.67
C ALA A 407 1.94 18.60 8.20
N ARG A 408 3.01 17.83 7.94
CA ARG A 408 4.36 18.19 8.37
C ARG A 408 4.89 19.41 7.62
N GLN A 409 4.63 19.54 6.32
CA GLN A 409 5.00 20.73 5.55
C GLN A 409 4.30 21.98 6.07
N ARG A 410 3.03 21.88 6.44
CA ARG A 410 2.28 22.97 7.08
C ARG A 410 2.92 23.37 8.41
N GLU A 411 3.19 22.41 9.30
CA GLU A 411 3.84 22.67 10.60
C GLU A 411 5.20 23.37 10.44
N LEU A 412 6.00 22.97 9.46
CA LEU A 412 7.30 23.60 9.19
C LEU A 412 7.15 25.04 8.66
N ARG A 413 6.13 25.32 7.84
CA ARG A 413 5.84 26.68 7.37
C ARG A 413 5.40 27.59 8.52
N GLU A 414 4.50 27.10 9.38
CA GLU A 414 4.01 27.84 10.56
C GLU A 414 5.14 28.13 11.56
N ALA A 415 6.06 27.18 11.77
CA ALA A 415 7.24 27.38 12.62
C ALA A 415 8.22 28.40 12.01
N GLY A 416 8.39 28.42 10.69
CA GLY A 416 9.26 29.36 9.99
C GLY A 416 8.73 30.80 9.93
N THR A 417 7.41 30.98 9.85
CA THR A 417 6.80 32.32 9.92
C THR A 417 6.87 32.90 11.32
N GLY A 418 6.64 32.09 12.36
CA GLY A 418 6.73 32.54 13.75
C GLY A 418 8.14 32.95 14.19
N SER A 419 9.20 32.30 13.65
CA SER A 419 10.58 32.70 13.94
C SER A 419 10.99 33.99 13.23
N SER A 420 10.48 34.24 12.01
CA SER A 420 10.72 35.49 11.28
C SER A 420 10.07 36.70 11.98
N GLU A 421 8.80 36.57 12.40
CA GLU A 421 8.08 37.64 13.12
C GLU A 421 8.73 37.96 14.47
N ALA A 422 9.19 36.95 15.21
CA ALA A 422 9.94 37.16 16.46
C ALA A 422 11.29 37.86 16.22
N THR A 423 11.99 37.54 15.14
CA THR A 423 13.28 38.15 14.79
C THR A 423 13.10 39.62 14.37
N ASP A 424 12.04 39.93 13.64
CA ASP A 424 11.70 41.30 13.24
C ASP A 424 11.24 42.14 14.44
N ALA A 425 10.47 41.57 15.37
CA ALA A 425 10.09 42.23 16.62
C ALA A 425 11.32 42.59 17.48
N VAL A 426 12.29 41.69 17.59
CA VAL A 426 13.56 41.95 18.31
C VAL A 426 14.38 43.04 17.61
N ARG A 427 14.49 43.00 16.27
CA ARG A 427 15.18 44.07 15.50
C ARG A 427 14.51 45.42 15.65
N MET A 428 13.18 45.46 15.72
CA MET A 428 12.42 46.69 15.89
C MET A 428 12.58 47.27 17.31
N SER A 429 12.55 46.41 18.34
CA SER A 429 12.87 46.76 19.72
C SER A 429 14.28 47.35 19.88
N VAL A 430 15.30 46.71 19.26
CA VAL A 430 16.68 47.21 19.28
C VAL A 430 16.79 48.57 18.56
N ARG A 431 16.10 48.75 17.42
CA ARG A 431 16.07 50.05 16.71
C ARG A 431 15.38 51.16 17.53
N MET A 432 14.35 50.84 18.29
CA MET A 432 13.68 51.80 19.18
C MET A 432 14.57 52.17 20.37
N SER A 433 15.22 51.20 21.01
CA SER A 433 16.18 51.43 22.10
C SER A 433 17.38 52.28 21.66
N VAL A 434 17.92 52.05 20.47
CA VAL A 434 19.01 52.86 19.90
C VAL A 434 18.55 54.28 19.56
N ARG A 435 17.30 54.46 19.10
CA ARG A 435 16.72 55.80 18.85
C ARG A 435 16.47 56.59 20.14
N ASP A 436 16.04 55.93 21.21
CA ASP A 436 15.83 56.59 22.51
C ASP A 436 17.15 56.91 23.23
N SER A 437 18.19 56.12 23.02
CA SER A 437 19.54 56.40 23.51
C SER A 437 20.22 57.57 22.78
N ALA A 438 19.89 57.78 21.50
CA ALA A 438 20.42 58.90 20.69
C ALA A 438 19.64 60.23 20.87
N ARG A 439 18.58 60.24 21.68
CA ARG A 439 17.75 61.42 22.00
C ARG A 439 17.96 61.96 23.41
N LYS A 440 18.82 61.34 24.20
CA LYS A 440 19.37 61.88 25.46
C LYS A 440 20.79 62.37 25.20
#